data_AF-A0A8T3MDP8-F1
#
_entry.id   AF-A0A8T3MDP8-F1
#
_cell.length_a   1.000
_cell.length_b   1.000
_cell.length_c   1.000
_cell.angle_alpha   90.00
_cell.angle_beta   90.00
_cell.angle_gamma   90.00
#
_symmetry.space_group_name_H-M   'P 1'
#
loop_
_entity.id
_entity.type
_entity.pdbx_description
1 polymer ?
#
loop_
_entity_poly.entity_id
_entity_poly.type
_entity_poly.pdbx_seq_one_letter_code
_entity_poly.pdbx_strand_id
1 'polypeptide(L)'
;MAIPEGERQYHIGLGPGDLAEYILLPGDPDRTTRIATRFDSIELEHHHREFATVTGMYRGQRISVVSTGIGTDNVEIVVAEILAITERPTFIRVGSCGALQPEMNLGDLVITTGAVRLESTTSFFVHDGYPAVADYEAILALIEAAERLGHPYHVGVTATAPGFFGAQGRPIPQLPIRYPDLAEDMARQRVMNFEMEASALLILASLARCRAGVVCAVYANRTTGEFVGGASKDAAEAACVDTGLDGLIVLAEMDAQKRAASTDRWRPSLGASETARSR
;
A
#
# COMPACT_ATOMS: atom_id res chain seq x y z
N MET A 1 6.63 25.94 3.12
CA MET A 1 6.38 25.08 1.96
C MET A 1 7.69 24.45 1.57
N ALA A 2 7.72 23.14 1.32
CA ALA A 2 8.89 22.46 0.78
C ALA A 2 9.05 22.84 -0.70
N ILE A 3 9.59 24.04 -0.93
CA ILE A 3 9.97 24.70 -2.21
C ILE A 3 8.91 25.70 -2.75
N PRO A 4 9.34 26.87 -3.32
CA PRO A 4 8.48 27.85 -4.00
C PRO A 4 7.78 27.31 -5.25
N GLU A 5 6.70 28.00 -5.60
CA GLU A 5 5.80 27.74 -6.74
C GLU A 5 6.59 27.63 -8.07
N GLY A 6 6.61 26.43 -8.68
CA GLY A 6 7.19 26.17 -10.01
C GLY A 6 8.42 25.26 -10.07
N GLU A 7 8.98 24.82 -8.94
CA GLU A 7 10.14 23.93 -8.90
C GLU A 7 9.76 22.46 -8.63
N ARG A 8 10.51 21.52 -9.22
CA ARG A 8 10.34 20.07 -9.01
C ARG A 8 10.68 19.71 -7.55
N GLN A 9 9.98 18.73 -7.00
CA GLN A 9 10.22 18.20 -5.66
C GLN A 9 11.63 17.60 -5.53
N TYR A 10 12.26 17.77 -4.37
CA TYR A 10 13.69 17.51 -4.19
C TYR A 10 14.06 16.03 -4.32
N HIS A 11 13.25 15.13 -3.76
CA HIS A 11 13.56 13.70 -3.72
C HIS A 11 12.92 12.94 -4.88
N ILE A 12 11.63 13.13 -5.15
CA ILE A 12 10.94 12.43 -6.24
C ILE A 12 11.18 13.06 -7.60
N GLY A 13 11.65 14.31 -7.66
CA GLY A 13 11.99 14.98 -8.92
C GLY A 13 10.78 15.36 -9.78
N LEU A 14 9.56 15.38 -9.22
CA LEU A 14 8.30 15.61 -9.95
C LEU A 14 7.73 17.01 -9.71
N GLY A 15 6.93 17.51 -10.65
CA GLY A 15 6.21 18.78 -10.53
C GLY A 15 4.69 18.64 -10.63
N PRO A 16 3.93 19.73 -10.41
CA PRO A 16 2.47 19.73 -10.60
C PRO A 16 2.07 19.21 -11.98
N GLY A 17 1.12 18.28 -12.02
CA GLY A 17 0.64 17.63 -13.25
C GLY A 17 1.37 16.33 -13.64
N ASP A 18 2.56 16.06 -13.12
CA ASP A 18 3.32 14.83 -13.41
C ASP A 18 2.63 13.57 -12.85
N LEU A 19 1.81 13.72 -11.81
CA LEU A 19 1.12 12.63 -11.10
C LEU A 19 -0.40 12.63 -11.35
N ALA A 20 -0.99 11.45 -11.28
CA ALA A 20 -2.43 11.23 -11.27
C ALA A 20 -3.01 11.34 -9.85
N GLU A 21 -4.34 11.42 -9.75
CA GLU A 21 -5.05 11.36 -8.47
C GLU A 21 -4.91 9.98 -7.81
N TYR A 22 -4.94 8.91 -8.60
CA TYR A 22 -4.84 7.52 -8.14
C TYR A 22 -3.40 7.03 -8.27
N ILE A 23 -2.77 6.71 -7.14
CA ILE A 23 -1.34 6.44 -7.07
C ILE A 23 -1.10 5.07 -6.41
N LEU A 24 -0.40 4.21 -7.14
CA LEU A 24 0.10 2.92 -6.65
C LEU A 24 1.51 3.11 -6.08
N LEU A 25 1.76 2.58 -4.88
CA LEU A 25 3.03 2.75 -4.16
C LEU A 25 3.72 1.39 -3.94
N PRO A 26 4.52 0.89 -4.90
CA PRO A 26 5.44 -0.22 -4.65
C PRO A 26 6.63 0.22 -3.79
N GLY A 27 7.30 -0.72 -3.11
CA GLY A 27 8.57 -0.42 -2.43
C GLY A 27 9.77 -0.39 -3.38
N ASP A 28 9.91 -1.46 -4.18
CA ASP A 28 11.04 -1.69 -5.08
C ASP A 28 10.93 -0.84 -6.36
N PRO A 29 11.93 0.02 -6.71
CA PRO A 29 11.92 0.80 -7.95
C PRO A 29 11.89 -0.06 -9.20
N ASP A 30 12.52 -1.24 -9.20
CA ASP A 30 12.51 -2.13 -10.36
C ASP A 30 11.10 -2.68 -10.62
N ARG A 31 10.26 -2.73 -9.57
CA ARG A 31 8.85 -3.12 -9.71
C ARG A 31 8.06 -2.08 -10.49
N THR A 32 8.39 -0.79 -10.39
CA THR A 32 7.71 0.27 -11.15
C THR A 32 7.75 0.01 -12.65
N THR A 33 8.92 -0.34 -13.20
CA THR A 33 9.07 -0.67 -14.63
C THR A 33 8.27 -1.92 -15.02
N ARG A 34 8.22 -2.95 -14.16
CA ARG A 34 7.39 -4.14 -14.41
C ARG A 34 5.90 -3.81 -14.40
N ILE A 35 5.46 -2.93 -13.49
CA ILE A 35 4.06 -2.49 -13.42
C ILE A 35 3.69 -1.69 -14.68
N ALA A 36 4.59 -0.83 -15.17
CA ALA A 36 4.37 -0.02 -16.37
C ALA A 36 3.97 -0.85 -17.60
N THR A 37 4.43 -2.10 -17.71
CA THR A 37 4.05 -3.01 -18.81
C THR A 37 2.55 -3.35 -18.86
N ARG A 38 1.80 -3.06 -17.80
CA ARG A 38 0.34 -3.26 -17.71
C ARG A 38 -0.46 -2.08 -18.25
N PHE A 39 0.17 -0.94 -18.49
CA PHE A 39 -0.50 0.29 -18.87
C PHE A 39 -0.82 0.28 -20.37
N ASP A 40 -1.97 0.87 -20.72
CA ASP A 40 -2.40 1.06 -22.11
C ASP A 40 -1.51 2.07 -22.84
N SER A 41 -1.07 3.10 -22.12
CA SER A 41 -0.13 4.12 -22.60
C SER A 41 0.64 4.75 -21.45
N ILE A 42 1.86 5.18 -21.75
CA ILE A 42 2.73 5.89 -20.81
C ILE A 42 2.82 7.36 -21.22
N GLU A 43 2.58 8.25 -20.26
CA GLU A 43 2.68 9.71 -20.41
C GLU A 43 4.03 10.22 -19.88
N LEU A 44 4.46 9.67 -18.75
CA LEU A 44 5.68 10.08 -18.05
C LEU A 44 6.39 8.87 -17.47
N GLU A 45 7.70 8.81 -17.67
CA GLU A 45 8.63 7.97 -16.92
C GLU A 45 9.69 8.88 -16.31
N HIS A 46 9.94 8.72 -15.01
CA HIS A 46 10.94 9.49 -14.29
C HIS A 46 11.65 8.62 -13.26
N HIS A 47 12.87 8.98 -12.92
CA HIS A 47 13.65 8.28 -11.92
C HIS A 47 14.62 9.23 -11.23
N HIS A 48 14.49 9.36 -9.91
CA HIS A 48 15.44 10.08 -9.09
C HIS A 48 15.65 9.34 -7.77
N ARG A 49 16.91 9.02 -7.44
CA ARG A 49 17.28 8.16 -6.31
C ARG A 49 16.57 6.80 -6.35
N GLU A 50 15.90 6.37 -5.29
CA GLU A 50 15.08 5.15 -5.24
C GLU A 50 13.62 5.36 -5.69
N PHE A 51 13.27 6.56 -6.16
CA PHE A 51 11.92 6.96 -6.54
C PHE A 51 11.75 6.89 -8.08
N ALA A 52 11.46 5.69 -8.56
CA ALA A 52 11.01 5.42 -9.91
C ALA A 52 9.52 5.75 -10.03
N THR A 53 9.17 6.58 -11.02
CA THR A 53 7.79 7.01 -11.27
C THR A 53 7.37 6.71 -12.69
N VAL A 54 6.14 6.21 -12.85
CA VAL A 54 5.46 6.09 -14.13
C VAL A 54 4.05 6.66 -14.01
N THR A 55 3.64 7.50 -14.95
CA THR A 55 2.25 7.97 -15.07
C THR A 55 1.73 7.63 -16.46
N GLY A 56 0.48 7.16 -16.54
CA GLY A 56 -0.13 6.82 -17.80
C GLY A 56 -1.57 6.33 -17.63
N MET A 57 -2.09 5.66 -18.66
CA MET A 57 -3.45 5.14 -18.68
C MET A 57 -3.47 3.65 -18.38
N TYR A 58 -4.32 3.23 -17.47
CA TYR A 58 -4.61 1.83 -17.17
C TYR A 58 -6.13 1.64 -17.17
N ARG A 59 -6.65 0.84 -18.11
CA ARG A 59 -8.09 0.57 -18.29
C ARG A 59 -8.93 1.85 -18.36
N GLY A 60 -8.41 2.86 -19.05
CA GLY A 60 -9.08 4.16 -19.21
C GLY A 60 -9.02 5.09 -18.00
N GLN A 61 -8.37 4.70 -16.90
CA GLN A 61 -8.09 5.57 -15.75
C GLN A 61 -6.64 6.04 -15.79
N ARG A 62 -6.41 7.35 -15.57
CA ARG A 62 -5.04 7.88 -15.38
C ARG A 62 -4.55 7.45 -14.00
N ILE A 63 -3.43 6.73 -13.94
CA ILE A 63 -2.83 6.19 -12.73
C ILE A 63 -1.33 6.55 -12.72
N SER A 64 -0.79 6.80 -11.53
CA SER A 64 0.66 6.87 -11.31
C SER A 64 1.14 5.69 -10.47
N VAL A 65 2.37 5.26 -10.71
CA VAL A 65 3.13 4.31 -9.90
C VAL A 65 4.36 5.02 -9.40
N VAL A 66 4.57 5.11 -8.09
CA VAL A 66 5.72 5.78 -7.47
C VAL A 66 6.36 4.84 -6.47
N SER A 67 7.60 4.40 -6.71
CA SER A 67 8.29 3.57 -5.72
C SER A 67 8.62 4.37 -4.47
N THR A 68 8.51 3.73 -3.31
CA THR A 68 8.80 4.37 -2.03
C THR A 68 10.22 4.14 -1.55
N GLY A 69 10.90 3.09 -2.01
CA GLY A 69 12.01 2.51 -1.27
C GLY A 69 11.51 1.74 -0.04
N ILE A 70 12.43 1.48 0.90
CA ILE A 70 12.20 0.65 2.07
C ILE A 70 12.14 1.53 3.32
N GLY A 71 11.11 1.35 4.14
CA GLY A 71 10.99 2.00 5.44
C GLY A 71 10.03 3.20 5.47
N THR A 72 9.64 3.56 6.69
CA THR A 72 8.66 4.61 6.96
C THR A 72 9.18 6.02 6.74
N ASP A 73 10.48 6.24 6.91
CA ASP A 73 11.20 7.47 6.56
C ASP A 73 11.14 7.75 5.05
N ASN A 74 11.36 6.71 4.26
CA ASN A 74 11.23 6.77 2.81
C ASN A 74 9.78 7.09 2.35
N VAL A 75 8.79 6.46 2.99
CA VAL A 75 7.36 6.76 2.75
C VAL A 75 7.02 8.21 3.12
N GLU A 76 7.58 8.74 4.21
CA GLU A 76 7.35 10.12 4.65
C GLU A 76 7.77 11.12 3.59
N ILE A 77 8.97 10.97 3.04
CA ILE A 77 9.48 11.80 1.94
C ILE A 77 8.51 11.78 0.75
N VAL A 78 8.16 10.58 0.27
CA VAL A 78 7.34 10.41 -0.94
C VAL A 78 5.95 11.00 -0.74
N VAL A 79 5.29 10.69 0.38
CA VAL A 79 3.94 11.20 0.63
C VAL A 79 3.95 12.72 0.81
N ALA A 80 4.93 13.29 1.53
CA ALA A 80 5.03 14.74 1.71
C ALA A 80 5.22 15.48 0.38
N GLU A 81 6.08 14.97 -0.51
CA GLU A 81 6.35 15.59 -1.81
C GLU A 81 5.20 15.40 -2.79
N ILE A 82 4.52 14.24 -2.79
CA ILE A 82 3.29 14.05 -3.59
C ILE A 82 2.20 15.05 -3.16
N LEU A 83 1.98 15.21 -1.86
CA LEU A 83 0.97 16.13 -1.32
C LEU A 83 1.26 17.61 -1.65
N ALA A 84 2.52 17.95 -1.92
CA ALA A 84 2.90 19.31 -2.32
C ALA A 84 2.53 19.63 -3.79
N ILE A 85 2.35 18.62 -4.64
CA ILE A 85 2.13 18.79 -6.09
C ILE A 85 0.83 18.17 -6.61
N THR A 86 0.13 17.39 -5.79
CA THR A 86 -1.11 16.69 -6.16
C THR A 86 -2.20 16.99 -5.13
N GLU A 87 -3.36 17.47 -5.59
CA GLU A 87 -4.49 17.73 -4.70
C GLU A 87 -5.22 16.42 -4.36
N ARG A 88 -5.35 16.10 -3.06
CA ARG A 88 -6.12 14.97 -2.51
C ARG A 88 -5.87 13.61 -3.21
N PRO A 89 -4.61 13.17 -3.34
CA PRO A 89 -4.28 11.87 -3.92
C PRO A 89 -4.94 10.71 -3.15
N THR A 90 -5.19 9.62 -3.86
CA THR A 90 -5.65 8.34 -3.33
C THR A 90 -4.55 7.30 -3.51
N PHE A 91 -4.15 6.65 -2.41
CA PHE A 91 -3.00 5.76 -2.40
C PHE A 91 -3.40 4.30 -2.23
N ILE A 92 -2.77 3.40 -2.99
CA ILE A 92 -2.73 1.98 -2.69
C ILE A 92 -1.27 1.54 -2.64
N ARG A 93 -0.82 1.06 -1.49
CA ARG A 93 0.49 0.41 -1.36
C ARG A 93 0.41 -1.06 -1.77
N VAL A 94 1.38 -1.48 -2.57
CA VAL A 94 1.61 -2.89 -2.93
C VAL A 94 2.98 -3.34 -2.43
N GLY A 95 3.02 -4.41 -1.64
CA GLY A 95 4.24 -4.83 -0.96
C GLY A 95 4.41 -6.35 -0.86
N SER A 96 5.51 -6.75 -0.25
CA SER A 96 5.72 -8.12 0.20
C SER A 96 5.77 -8.13 1.72
N CYS A 97 5.35 -9.23 2.34
CA CYS A 97 5.34 -9.36 3.78
C CYS A 97 5.72 -10.75 4.27
N GLY A 98 6.01 -10.85 5.57
CA GLY A 98 6.15 -12.12 6.28
C GLY A 98 4.90 -12.41 7.10
N ALA A 99 4.13 -13.44 6.75
CA ALA A 99 2.97 -13.89 7.51
C ALA A 99 3.34 -14.38 8.91
N LEU A 100 2.41 -14.19 9.85
CA LEU A 100 2.53 -14.57 11.26
C LEU A 100 1.48 -15.62 11.66
N GLN A 101 0.39 -15.77 10.90
CA GLN A 101 -0.65 -16.75 11.20
C GLN A 101 -0.40 -18.06 10.43
N PRO A 102 -0.58 -19.22 11.08
CA PRO A 102 -0.29 -20.53 10.48
C PRO A 102 -1.19 -20.90 9.29
N GLU A 103 -2.40 -20.34 9.20
CA GLU A 103 -3.36 -20.57 8.12
C GLU A 103 -3.02 -19.82 6.81
N MET A 104 -2.03 -18.93 6.84
CA MET A 104 -1.65 -18.11 5.68
C MET A 104 -0.63 -18.83 4.81
N ASN A 105 -0.96 -19.02 3.53
CA ASN A 105 -0.08 -19.67 2.58
C ASN A 105 0.85 -18.66 1.89
N LEU A 106 1.99 -19.15 1.40
CA LEU A 106 2.85 -18.36 0.52
C LEU A 106 2.07 -17.99 -0.75
N GLY A 107 2.12 -16.71 -1.12
CA GLY A 107 1.38 -16.17 -2.26
C GLY A 107 -0.02 -15.63 -1.93
N ASP A 108 -0.57 -15.93 -0.75
CA ASP A 108 -1.78 -15.25 -0.28
C ASP A 108 -1.53 -13.74 -0.16
N LEU A 109 -2.60 -12.95 -0.29
CA LEU A 109 -2.55 -11.51 -0.09
C LEU A 109 -3.00 -11.14 1.33
N VAL A 110 -2.50 -10.02 1.84
CA VAL A 110 -2.93 -9.43 3.11
C VAL A 110 -3.39 -8.01 2.86
N ILE A 111 -4.68 -7.77 3.05
CA ILE A 111 -5.30 -6.45 2.99
C ILE A 111 -5.33 -5.88 4.41
N THR A 112 -4.63 -4.77 4.60
CA THR A 112 -4.44 -4.16 5.93
C THR A 112 -5.66 -3.34 6.32
N THR A 113 -6.23 -3.60 7.50
CA THR A 113 -7.27 -2.76 8.12
C THR A 113 -6.69 -1.68 9.03
N GLY A 114 -5.53 -1.97 9.63
CA GLY A 114 -4.73 -1.04 10.41
C GLY A 114 -3.36 -1.61 10.72
N ALA A 115 -2.44 -0.77 11.21
CA ALA A 115 -1.05 -1.13 11.42
C ALA A 115 -0.60 -0.90 12.87
N VAL A 116 0.05 -1.89 13.46
CA VAL A 116 0.88 -1.73 14.68
C VAL A 116 2.11 -0.91 14.30
N ARG A 117 2.32 0.19 15.02
CA ARG A 117 3.41 1.14 14.81
C ARG A 117 4.64 0.74 15.64
N LEU A 118 5.48 -0.15 15.11
CA LEU A 118 6.76 -0.50 15.76
C LEU A 118 7.90 0.47 15.38
N GLU A 119 7.60 1.44 14.52
CA GLU A 119 8.47 2.49 14.01
C GLU A 119 8.22 3.84 14.69
N SER A 120 9.14 4.79 14.50
CA SER A 120 9.12 6.10 15.14
C SER A 120 9.02 7.28 14.18
N THR A 121 8.91 7.07 12.86
CA THR A 121 8.70 8.16 11.91
C THR A 121 7.39 8.87 12.24
N THR A 122 6.34 8.11 12.53
CA THR A 122 5.02 8.68 12.80
C THR A 122 4.89 9.39 14.15
N SER A 123 5.81 9.18 15.10
CA SER A 123 5.77 9.88 16.39
C SER A 123 6.06 11.37 16.28
N PHE A 124 6.62 11.82 15.15
CA PHE A 124 6.81 13.25 14.85
C PHE A 124 5.53 13.94 14.36
N PHE A 125 4.48 13.16 14.04
CA PHE A 125 3.21 13.68 13.51
C PHE A 125 2.06 13.52 14.50
N VAL A 126 2.02 12.41 15.23
CA VAL A 126 0.92 12.06 16.12
C VAL A 126 1.42 11.36 17.39
N HIS A 127 0.64 11.48 18.46
CA HIS A 127 0.88 10.73 19.70
C HIS A 127 0.78 9.21 19.47
N ASP A 128 1.42 8.41 20.33
CA ASP A 128 1.51 6.94 20.18
C ASP A 128 0.15 6.23 20.14
N GLY A 129 -0.86 6.81 20.80
CA GLY A 129 -2.23 6.27 20.82
C GLY A 129 -3.05 6.59 19.57
N TYR A 130 -2.55 7.39 18.63
CA TYR A 130 -3.24 7.66 17.37
C TYR A 130 -3.16 6.41 16.47
N PRO A 131 -4.30 5.86 16.02
CA PRO A 131 -4.31 4.59 15.30
C PRO A 131 -3.94 4.78 13.83
N ALA A 132 -3.05 3.93 13.31
CA ALA A 132 -2.79 3.83 11.87
C ALA A 132 -3.86 2.93 11.25
N VAL A 133 -4.89 3.51 10.64
CA VAL A 133 -6.03 2.78 10.06
C VAL A 133 -6.14 3.05 8.57
N ALA A 134 -6.50 2.02 7.81
CA ALA A 134 -6.76 2.16 6.38
C ALA A 134 -8.13 2.78 6.13
N ASP A 135 -8.25 3.47 5.01
CA ASP A 135 -9.54 4.02 4.57
C ASP A 135 -10.50 2.87 4.23
N TYR A 136 -11.75 2.99 4.68
CA TYR A 136 -12.73 1.91 4.51
C TYR A 136 -13.08 1.66 3.04
N GLU A 137 -13.09 2.70 2.18
CA GLU A 137 -13.34 2.53 0.74
C GLU A 137 -12.16 1.80 0.10
N ALA A 138 -10.93 2.12 0.51
CA ALA A 138 -9.73 1.43 0.03
C ALA A 138 -9.70 -0.06 0.44
N ILE A 139 -10.11 -0.39 1.67
CA ILE A 139 -10.25 -1.78 2.12
C ILE A 139 -11.28 -2.52 1.24
N LEU A 140 -12.47 -1.93 1.06
CA LEU A 140 -13.54 -2.55 0.27
C LEU A 140 -13.14 -2.71 -1.20
N ALA A 141 -12.44 -1.74 -1.77
CA ALA A 141 -11.96 -1.79 -3.14
C ALA A 141 -10.91 -2.89 -3.35
N LEU A 142 -9.98 -3.07 -2.41
CA LEU A 142 -9.00 -4.15 -2.46
C LEU A 142 -9.66 -5.53 -2.30
N ILE A 143 -10.69 -5.64 -1.46
CA ILE A 143 -11.47 -6.87 -1.30
C ILE A 143 -12.18 -7.21 -2.62
N GLU A 144 -12.91 -6.26 -3.20
CA GLU A 144 -13.60 -6.43 -4.47
C GLU A 144 -12.62 -6.82 -5.60
N ALA A 145 -11.46 -6.16 -5.66
CA ALA A 145 -10.41 -6.49 -6.63
C ALA A 145 -9.89 -7.92 -6.46
N ALA A 146 -9.60 -8.35 -5.22
CA ALA A 146 -9.12 -9.70 -4.95
C ALA A 146 -10.16 -10.77 -5.32
N GLU A 147 -11.44 -10.52 -5.01
CA GLU A 147 -12.57 -11.37 -5.38
C GLU A 147 -12.72 -11.48 -6.91
N ARG A 148 -12.70 -10.35 -7.64
CA ARG A 148 -12.79 -10.31 -9.11
C ARG A 148 -11.68 -11.11 -9.79
N LEU A 149 -10.48 -11.06 -9.23
CA LEU A 149 -9.29 -11.72 -9.77
C LEU A 149 -9.10 -13.16 -9.25
N GLY A 150 -9.90 -13.59 -8.27
CA GLY A 150 -9.79 -14.90 -7.65
C GLY A 150 -8.50 -15.11 -6.87
N HIS A 151 -7.94 -14.03 -6.29
CA HIS A 151 -6.73 -14.09 -5.50
C HIS A 151 -7.05 -14.39 -4.03
N PRO A 152 -6.49 -15.45 -3.41
CA PRO A 152 -6.68 -15.72 -1.98
C PRO A 152 -6.14 -14.56 -1.14
N TYR A 153 -6.91 -14.13 -0.14
CA TYR A 153 -6.53 -13.00 0.70
C TYR A 153 -7.00 -13.14 2.15
N HIS A 154 -6.34 -12.37 3.02
CA HIS A 154 -6.65 -12.20 4.43
C HIS A 154 -6.86 -10.71 4.72
N VAL A 155 -7.76 -10.40 5.65
CA VAL A 155 -8.05 -9.00 6.04
C VAL A 155 -7.76 -8.85 7.52
N GLY A 156 -6.84 -7.95 7.90
CA GLY A 156 -6.48 -7.81 9.30
C GLY A 156 -5.43 -6.76 9.61
N VAL A 157 -4.95 -6.81 10.85
CA VAL A 157 -3.94 -5.88 11.36
C VAL A 157 -2.56 -6.34 10.93
N THR A 158 -1.75 -5.41 10.43
CA THR A 158 -0.36 -5.61 10.02
C THR A 158 0.58 -5.01 11.05
N ALA A 159 1.83 -5.47 11.18
CA ALA A 159 2.86 -4.78 11.95
C ALA A 159 3.90 -4.14 11.04
N THR A 160 4.05 -2.83 11.17
CA THR A 160 5.07 -2.04 10.46
C THR A 160 6.32 -1.94 11.32
N ALA A 161 7.41 -2.58 10.89
CA ALA A 161 8.69 -2.58 11.58
C ALA A 161 9.69 -1.60 10.94
N PRO A 162 10.51 -0.87 11.73
CA PRO A 162 11.53 0.06 11.22
C PRO A 162 12.77 -0.65 10.68
N GLY A 163 12.71 -1.96 10.43
CA GLY A 163 13.83 -2.75 9.96
C GLY A 163 13.45 -4.21 9.71
N PHE A 164 14.23 -4.90 8.90
CA PHE A 164 13.92 -6.28 8.50
C PHE A 164 14.37 -7.34 9.53
N PHE A 165 15.49 -7.10 10.22
CA PHE A 165 16.10 -8.12 11.09
C PHE A 165 15.61 -8.03 12.55
N GLY A 166 16.35 -7.38 13.44
CA GLY A 166 16.03 -7.33 14.86
C GLY A 166 14.66 -6.70 15.16
N ALA A 167 14.23 -5.73 14.34
CA ALA A 167 12.92 -5.10 14.44
C ALA A 167 11.74 -6.01 14.04
N GLN A 168 12.01 -7.20 13.48
CA GLN A 168 11.03 -8.26 13.25
C GLN A 168 11.40 -9.57 13.99
N GLY A 169 12.27 -9.49 15.00
CA GLY A 169 12.71 -10.63 15.79
C GLY A 169 13.55 -11.66 15.01
N ARG A 170 14.21 -11.27 13.91
CA ARG A 170 15.09 -12.20 13.19
C ARG A 170 16.47 -12.25 13.84
N PRO A 171 17.00 -13.43 14.19
CA PRO A 171 18.32 -13.54 14.82
C PRO A 171 19.43 -13.18 13.82
N ILE A 172 20.45 -12.49 14.32
CA ILE A 172 21.71 -12.24 13.60
C ILE A 172 22.84 -12.76 14.49
N PRO A 173 23.67 -13.73 14.06
CA PRO A 173 24.64 -14.38 14.94
C PRO A 173 25.59 -13.41 15.66
N GLN A 174 25.94 -12.29 15.04
CA GLN A 174 26.87 -11.29 15.57
C GLN A 174 26.19 -10.13 16.30
N LEU A 175 24.86 -10.00 16.23
CA LEU A 175 24.12 -8.86 16.77
C LEU A 175 22.97 -9.37 17.66
N PRO A 176 23.13 -9.36 19.00
CA PRO A 176 22.05 -9.76 19.89
C PRO A 176 20.87 -8.80 19.73
N ILE A 177 19.67 -9.37 19.59
CA ILE A 177 18.44 -8.61 19.39
C ILE A 177 17.68 -8.46 20.71
N ARG A 178 17.05 -7.29 20.90
CA ARG A 178 16.33 -6.96 22.14
C ARG A 178 15.05 -7.76 22.32
N TYR A 179 14.38 -8.11 21.22
CA TYR A 179 13.06 -8.77 21.23
C TYR A 179 13.07 -10.01 20.31
N PRO A 180 13.68 -11.13 20.75
CA PRO A 180 13.74 -12.35 19.93
C PRO A 180 12.38 -12.98 19.67
N ASP A 181 11.45 -12.87 20.62
CA ASP A 181 10.12 -13.50 20.55
C ASP A 181 9.05 -12.59 19.92
N LEU A 182 9.45 -11.44 19.35
CA LEU A 182 8.54 -10.42 18.84
C LEU A 182 7.53 -10.97 17.81
N ALA A 183 7.96 -11.89 16.95
CA ALA A 183 7.07 -12.50 15.96
C ALA A 183 5.96 -13.34 16.62
N GLU A 184 6.31 -14.10 17.67
CA GLU A 184 5.33 -14.88 18.42
C GLU A 184 4.37 -13.97 19.19
N ASP A 185 4.89 -12.92 19.84
CA ASP A 185 4.07 -11.96 20.58
C ASP A 185 3.08 -11.21 19.68
N MET A 186 3.48 -10.85 18.45
CA MET A 186 2.58 -10.26 17.45
C MET A 186 1.55 -11.29 16.95
N ALA A 187 1.97 -12.53 16.69
CA ALA A 187 1.07 -13.60 16.27
C ALA A 187 -0.03 -13.87 17.31
N ARG A 188 0.32 -13.91 18.61
CA ARG A 188 -0.64 -14.06 19.73
C ARG A 188 -1.68 -12.93 19.79
N GLN A 189 -1.34 -11.74 19.26
CA GLN A 189 -2.23 -10.59 19.14
C GLN A 189 -3.06 -10.58 17.85
N ARG A 190 -3.00 -11.65 17.05
CA ARG A 190 -3.67 -11.79 15.74
C ARG A 190 -3.21 -10.76 14.70
N VAL A 191 -1.98 -10.30 14.80
CA VAL A 191 -1.34 -9.56 13.71
C VAL A 191 -1.07 -10.54 12.57
N MET A 192 -1.45 -10.16 11.35
CA MET A 192 -1.38 -11.03 10.17
C MET A 192 0.04 -11.19 9.65
N ASN A 193 0.81 -10.10 9.59
CA ASN A 193 2.09 -10.06 8.91
C ASN A 193 3.01 -8.94 9.42
N PHE A 194 4.30 -9.06 9.13
CA PHE A 194 5.27 -7.97 9.17
C PHE A 194 5.53 -7.38 7.78
N GLU A 195 5.56 -6.06 7.70
CA GLU A 195 6.09 -5.23 6.61
C GLU A 195 6.74 -3.97 7.21
N MET A 196 7.07 -2.94 6.42
CA MET A 196 7.95 -1.85 6.86
C MET A 196 7.45 -0.42 6.53
N GLU A 197 6.23 -0.24 6.04
CA GLU A 197 5.79 1.04 5.45
C GLU A 197 4.34 1.44 5.76
N ALA A 198 3.44 0.49 6.02
CA ALA A 198 2.00 0.72 6.10
C ALA A 198 1.63 1.77 7.14
N SER A 199 2.19 1.71 8.36
CA SER A 199 1.83 2.64 9.43
C SER A 199 2.05 4.12 9.06
N ALA A 200 3.17 4.42 8.40
CA ALA A 200 3.49 5.77 7.96
C ALA A 200 2.53 6.25 6.88
N LEU A 201 2.28 5.43 5.85
CA LEU A 201 1.34 5.78 4.79
C LEU A 201 -0.06 6.07 5.37
N LEU A 202 -0.56 5.18 6.22
CA LEU A 202 -1.90 5.29 6.79
C LEU A 202 -2.06 6.52 7.69
N ILE A 203 -1.05 6.84 8.52
CA ILE A 203 -1.08 8.04 9.37
C ILE A 203 -1.02 9.31 8.53
N LEU A 204 -0.05 9.40 7.61
CA LEU A 204 0.15 10.60 6.80
C LEU A 204 -1.06 10.88 5.90
N ALA A 205 -1.64 9.84 5.28
CA ALA A 205 -2.86 9.96 4.50
C ALA A 205 -4.05 10.44 5.35
N SER A 206 -4.24 9.87 6.54
CA SER A 206 -5.30 10.29 7.47
C SER A 206 -5.18 11.77 7.86
N LEU A 207 -3.98 12.23 8.22
CA LEU A 207 -3.71 13.64 8.53
C LEU A 207 -3.96 14.57 7.34
N ALA A 208 -3.60 14.12 6.14
CA ALA A 208 -3.83 14.82 4.88
C ALA A 208 -5.27 14.70 4.35
N ARG A 209 -6.16 13.98 5.04
CA ARG A 209 -7.53 13.67 4.60
C ARG A 209 -7.57 13.02 3.21
N CYS A 210 -6.56 12.21 2.92
CA CYS A 210 -6.43 11.40 1.72
C CYS A 210 -6.83 9.95 2.04
N ARG A 211 -7.22 9.19 1.02
CA ARG A 211 -7.53 7.75 1.17
C ARG A 211 -6.25 6.95 0.99
N ALA A 212 -6.05 5.93 1.82
CA ALA A 212 -4.96 4.99 1.67
C ALA A 212 -5.40 3.56 2.01
N GLY A 213 -4.98 2.61 1.17
CA GLY A 213 -5.08 1.18 1.42
C GLY A 213 -3.73 0.50 1.23
N VAL A 214 -3.59 -0.71 1.78
CA VAL A 214 -2.36 -1.49 1.69
C VAL A 214 -2.71 -2.94 1.42
N VAL A 215 -2.06 -3.52 0.41
CA VAL A 215 -2.08 -4.96 0.14
C VAL A 215 -0.64 -5.48 0.03
N CYS A 216 -0.37 -6.65 0.63
CA CYS A 216 0.93 -7.29 0.55
C CYS A 216 0.83 -8.76 0.19
N ALA A 217 1.72 -9.26 -0.67
CA ALA A 217 1.89 -10.69 -0.90
C ALA A 217 2.70 -11.35 0.22
N VAL A 218 2.28 -12.51 0.67
CA VAL A 218 3.01 -13.34 1.64
C VAL A 218 4.20 -14.00 0.95
N TYR A 219 5.41 -13.50 1.23
CA TYR A 219 6.65 -14.07 0.70
C TYR A 219 7.33 -15.02 1.67
N ALA A 220 7.01 -14.92 2.95
CA ALA A 220 7.51 -15.82 3.97
C ALA A 220 6.42 -16.11 4.98
N ASN A 221 6.40 -17.30 5.55
CA ASN A 221 5.59 -17.59 6.73
C ASN A 221 6.54 -17.79 7.92
N ARG A 222 6.45 -16.89 8.91
CA ARG A 222 7.36 -16.86 10.07
C ARG A 222 7.11 -18.00 11.05
N THR A 223 5.93 -18.62 11.01
CA THR A 223 5.53 -19.72 11.86
C THR A 223 6.01 -21.05 11.27
N THR A 224 5.98 -21.22 9.95
CA THR A 224 6.49 -22.43 9.27
C THR A 224 7.98 -22.34 8.91
N GLY A 225 8.52 -21.12 8.78
CA GLY A 225 9.89 -20.86 8.33
C GLY A 225 10.07 -20.91 6.80
N GLU A 226 8.98 -21.07 6.05
CA GLU A 226 9.01 -21.18 4.59
C GLU A 226 9.17 -19.83 3.90
N PHE A 227 9.75 -19.85 2.71
CA PHE A 227 9.95 -18.69 1.85
C PHE A 227 9.56 -19.01 0.42
N VAL A 228 8.89 -18.07 -0.24
CA VAL A 228 8.56 -18.15 -1.66
C VAL A 228 9.81 -17.92 -2.50
N GLY A 229 10.00 -18.73 -3.54
CA GLY A 229 11.13 -18.63 -4.46
C GLY A 229 10.71 -18.85 -5.91
N GLY A 230 11.58 -18.42 -6.83
CA GLY A 230 11.40 -18.63 -8.28
C GLY A 230 10.07 -18.10 -8.81
N ALA A 231 9.45 -18.84 -9.73
CA ALA A 231 8.21 -18.45 -10.40
C ALA A 231 7.03 -18.19 -9.43
N SER A 232 6.99 -18.84 -8.27
CA SER A 232 5.96 -18.60 -7.26
C SER A 232 6.05 -17.21 -6.65
N LYS A 233 7.26 -16.65 -6.54
CA LYS A 233 7.48 -15.27 -6.08
C LYS A 233 6.94 -14.28 -7.11
N ASP A 234 7.23 -14.51 -8.39
CA ASP A 234 6.79 -13.64 -9.48
C ASP A 234 5.26 -13.66 -9.62
N ALA A 235 4.64 -14.83 -9.46
CA ALA A 235 3.18 -14.97 -9.45
C ALA A 235 2.54 -14.24 -8.25
N ALA A 236 3.12 -14.37 -7.05
CA ALA A 236 2.66 -13.64 -5.87
C ALA A 236 2.80 -12.13 -6.03
N GLU A 237 3.91 -11.66 -6.62
CA GLU A 237 4.10 -10.25 -6.94
C GLU A 237 3.03 -9.75 -7.92
N ALA A 238 2.80 -10.50 -9.00
CA ALA A 238 1.82 -10.16 -10.01
C ALA A 238 0.42 -10.06 -9.41
N ALA A 239 -0.01 -11.05 -8.62
CA ALA A 239 -1.30 -11.04 -7.95
C ALA A 239 -1.50 -9.80 -7.03
N CYS A 240 -0.47 -9.44 -6.27
CA CYS A 240 -0.51 -8.25 -5.41
C CYS A 240 -0.59 -6.95 -6.21
N VAL A 241 0.17 -6.84 -7.30
CA VAL A 241 0.15 -5.68 -8.20
C VAL A 241 -1.20 -5.56 -8.90
N ASP A 242 -1.71 -6.66 -9.45
CA ASP A 242 -2.97 -6.68 -10.19
C ASP A 242 -4.14 -6.31 -9.28
N THR A 243 -4.16 -6.84 -8.04
CA THR A 243 -5.13 -6.44 -7.01
C THR A 243 -5.02 -4.95 -6.67
N GLY A 244 -3.80 -4.42 -6.54
CA GLY A 244 -3.60 -3.01 -6.24
C GLY A 244 -4.09 -2.08 -7.35
N LEU A 245 -3.79 -2.41 -8.61
CA LEU A 245 -4.26 -1.66 -9.78
C LEU A 245 -5.79 -1.75 -9.95
N ASP A 246 -6.37 -2.94 -9.85
CA ASP A 246 -7.82 -3.12 -9.95
C ASP A 246 -8.54 -2.44 -8.77
N GLY A 247 -7.94 -2.45 -7.58
CA GLY A 247 -8.43 -1.69 -6.42
C GLY A 247 -8.49 -0.17 -6.68
N LEU A 248 -7.52 0.41 -7.38
CA LEU A 248 -7.58 1.82 -7.80
C LEU A 248 -8.70 2.06 -8.83
N ILE A 249 -8.96 1.11 -9.73
CA ILE A 249 -10.10 1.18 -10.66
C ILE A 249 -11.42 1.15 -9.89
N VAL A 250 -11.58 0.22 -8.94
CA VAL A 250 -12.78 0.15 -8.09
C VAL A 250 -12.98 1.44 -7.30
N LEU A 251 -11.91 2.06 -6.77
CA LEU A 251 -12.01 3.37 -6.11
C LEU A 251 -12.51 4.46 -7.06
N ALA A 252 -12.02 4.49 -8.30
CA ALA A 252 -12.49 5.42 -9.32
C ALA A 252 -13.98 5.21 -9.67
N GLU A 253 -14.44 3.96 -9.74
CA GLU A 253 -15.86 3.59 -9.89
C GLU A 253 -16.69 4.10 -8.70
N MET A 254 -16.22 3.87 -7.47
CA MET A 254 -16.87 4.35 -6.24
C MET A 254 -16.99 5.88 -6.24
N ASP A 255 -15.97 6.60 -6.70
CA ASP A 255 -16.02 8.06 -6.82
C ASP A 255 -17.01 8.53 -7.87
N ALA A 256 -17.11 7.83 -9.01
CA ALA A 256 -18.12 8.13 -10.02
C ALA A 256 -19.54 7.95 -9.46
N GLN A 257 -19.78 6.89 -8.68
CA GLN A 257 -21.06 6.65 -8.01
C GLN A 257 -21.37 7.72 -6.95
N LYS A 258 -20.39 8.12 -6.14
CA LYS A 258 -20.51 9.22 -5.17
C LYS A 258 -20.89 10.54 -5.85
N ARG A 259 -20.24 10.88 -6.97
CA ARG A 259 -20.56 12.07 -7.78
C ARG A 259 -21.99 12.02 -8.33
N ALA A 260 -22.40 10.89 -8.91
CA ALA A 260 -23.75 10.72 -9.43
C ALA A 260 -24.83 10.86 -8.34
N ALA A 261 -24.55 10.35 -7.13
CA ALA A 261 -25.45 10.45 -5.99
C ALA A 261 -25.30 11.74 -5.16
N SER A 262 -24.42 12.66 -5.56
CA SER A 262 -24.13 13.92 -4.84
C SER A 262 -23.83 13.71 -3.35
N THR A 263 -22.97 12.74 -3.02
CA THR A 263 -22.56 12.41 -1.64
C THR A 263 -21.04 12.28 -1.53
N ASP A 264 -20.51 12.53 -0.34
CA ASP A 264 -19.09 12.42 0.00
C ASP A 264 -18.68 11.01 0.45
N ARG A 265 -19.64 10.13 0.76
CA ARG A 265 -19.39 8.80 1.32
C ARG A 265 -19.94 7.70 0.45
N TRP A 266 -19.08 6.76 0.09
CA TRP A 266 -19.51 5.56 -0.58
C TRP A 266 -20.22 4.63 0.42
N ARG A 267 -21.25 3.94 -0.05
CA ARG A 267 -21.98 2.94 0.75
C ARG A 267 -22.48 1.85 -0.18
N PRO A 268 -22.65 0.60 0.30
CA PRO A 268 -23.05 -0.53 -0.54
C PRO A 268 -24.31 -0.29 -1.38
N SER A 269 -25.26 0.52 -0.88
CA SER A 269 -26.48 0.86 -1.63
C SER A 269 -26.22 1.64 -2.93
N LEU A 270 -25.06 2.30 -3.09
CA LEU A 270 -24.69 3.02 -4.31
C LEU A 270 -24.17 2.09 -5.41
N GLY A 271 -23.53 0.97 -5.04
CA GLY A 271 -23.02 -0.03 -5.97
C GLY A 271 -24.06 -1.08 -6.40
N ALA A 272 -25.16 -1.23 -5.65
CA ALA A 272 -26.25 -2.12 -6.03
C ALA A 272 -27.02 -1.55 -7.23
N SER A 273 -26.97 -2.24 -8.39
CA SER A 273 -27.81 -1.91 -9.54
C SER A 273 -29.29 -1.98 -9.17
N GLU A 274 -30.14 -1.17 -9.80
CA GLU A 274 -31.60 -1.16 -9.56
C GLU A 274 -32.25 -2.55 -9.74
N THR A 275 -31.63 -3.45 -10.51
CA THR A 275 -32.06 -4.84 -10.70
C THR A 275 -31.92 -5.73 -9.47
N ALA A 276 -31.13 -5.35 -8.46
CA ALA A 276 -30.98 -6.12 -7.22
C ALA A 276 -32.02 -5.73 -6.14
N ARG A 277 -32.73 -4.61 -6.31
CA ARG A 277 -33.72 -4.10 -5.33
C ARG A 277 -35.15 -4.61 -5.56
N SER A 278 -35.35 -5.47 -6.56
CA SER A 278 -36.66 -6.04 -6.93
C SER A 278 -36.79 -7.53 -6.61
N ARG A 279 -35.93 -8.08 -5.75
CA ARG A 279 -36.06 -9.45 -5.20
C ARG A 279 -36.29 -9.42 -3.71
#